data_AF-A0AAN9FCK8-F1
#
_entry.id   AF-A0AAN9FCK8-F1
#
_cell.length_a   1.000
_cell.length_b   1.000
_cell.length_c   1.000
_cell.angle_alpha   90.00
_cell.angle_beta   90.00
_cell.angle_gamma   90.00
#
_symmetry.space_group_name_H-M   'P 1'
#
loop_
_entity.id
_entity.type
_entity.pdbx_description
1 polymer ?
#
loop_
_entity_poly.entity_id
_entity_poly.type
_entity_poly.pdbx_seq_one_letter_code
_entity_poly.pdbx_strand_id
1 'polypeptide(L)'
;MDTINNTISPNYCTCSDVTCDGLPPRVVQLDLASRKLGGKGLSRSIPDSIFQLQNLSVLHLHYNKLFGPLNKGVGNLSNIVELDISNNEFSGTLPDIFGSLTRRQVFSGDSNRFTGLLPATLVNSPSLRILILNNNSLSGSINLNCSAMKNLTALGLSSNPFHGPILGNQSNCLRLESINLSSNHLNCWIPETFSTITIQLPGQD
;
A
#
# COMPACT_ATOMS: atom_id res chain seq x y z
N MET A 1 31.79 14.54 36.11
CA MET A 1 32.61 14.84 34.94
C MET A 1 33.36 13.57 34.62
N ASP A 2 32.90 12.82 33.63
CA ASP A 2 33.70 11.86 32.89
C ASP A 2 33.10 11.79 31.48
N THR A 3 33.93 12.16 30.52
CA THR A 3 33.65 12.30 29.09
C THR A 3 33.57 10.92 28.44
N ILE A 4 32.36 10.45 28.12
CA ILE A 4 32.19 9.33 27.18
C ILE A 4 32.28 9.92 25.77
N ASN A 5 33.43 9.70 25.17
CA ASN A 5 33.78 10.08 23.80
C ASN A 5 32.77 9.55 22.77
N ASN A 6 32.32 10.47 21.92
CA ASN A 6 31.85 10.22 20.56
C ASN A 6 32.65 9.09 19.88
N THR A 7 32.05 7.93 19.69
CA THR A 7 32.49 6.98 18.65
C THR A 7 31.29 6.23 18.07
N ILE A 8 30.91 6.68 16.87
CA ILE A 8 30.17 5.97 15.81
C ILE A 8 28.69 5.69 16.14
N SER A 9 27.81 6.66 15.83
CA SER A 9 26.44 6.28 15.44
C SER A 9 26.55 5.22 14.33
N PRO A 10 25.82 4.09 14.39
CA PRO A 10 25.83 3.12 13.31
C PRO A 10 25.50 3.86 12.02
N ASN A 11 26.42 3.86 11.05
CA ASN A 11 26.13 4.43 9.75
C ASN A 11 25.19 3.45 9.04
N TYR A 12 23.89 3.55 9.29
CA TYR A 12 22.87 2.67 8.70
C TYR A 12 22.97 2.60 7.17
N CYS A 13 23.57 3.62 6.54
CA CYS A 13 23.80 3.70 5.10
C CYS A 13 24.89 2.76 4.58
N THR A 14 25.58 2.01 5.44
CA THR A 14 26.48 0.93 5.01
C THR A 14 25.77 -0.42 4.90
N CYS A 15 24.54 -0.53 5.38
CA CYS A 15 23.73 -1.73 5.22
C CYS A 15 23.28 -1.87 3.75
N SER A 16 23.37 -3.07 3.18
CA SER A 16 22.96 -3.37 1.80
C SER A 16 21.50 -3.04 1.49
N ASP A 17 20.68 -3.03 2.53
CA ASP A 17 19.21 -2.94 2.46
C ASP A 17 18.72 -1.50 2.69
N VAL A 18 19.66 -0.57 2.88
CA VAL A 18 19.40 0.81 3.25
C VAL A 18 20.04 1.71 2.22
N THR A 19 19.23 2.51 1.53
CA THR A 19 19.75 3.59 0.70
C THR A 19 19.60 4.90 1.45
N CYS A 20 20.67 5.71 1.43
CA CYS A 20 20.65 7.05 1.97
C CYS A 20 20.96 8.09 0.91
N ASP A 21 20.42 9.29 1.09
CA ASP A 21 20.72 10.46 0.26
C ASP A 21 21.12 11.68 1.11
N GLY A 22 21.61 12.72 0.43
CA GLY A 22 21.91 14.01 1.04
C GLY A 22 23.15 14.05 1.93
N LEU A 23 23.40 15.24 2.48
CA LEU A 23 24.48 15.55 3.42
C LEU A 23 23.90 16.43 4.55
N PRO A 24 23.79 15.94 5.80
CA PRO A 24 24.14 14.59 6.26
C PRO A 24 23.23 13.49 5.68
N PRO A 25 23.71 12.23 5.59
CA PRO A 25 22.96 11.15 4.95
C PRO A 25 21.67 10.84 5.72
N ARG A 26 20.58 10.68 4.97
CA ARG A 26 19.24 10.36 5.47
C ARG A 26 18.73 9.10 4.80
N VAL A 27 18.10 8.21 5.57
CA VAL A 27 17.50 6.99 5.00
C VAL A 27 16.32 7.37 4.11
N VAL A 28 16.39 6.97 2.84
CA VAL A 28 15.36 7.23 1.83
C VAL A 28 14.74 5.97 1.25
N GLN A 29 15.40 4.83 1.39
CA GLN A 29 14.84 3.54 1.02
C GLN A 29 15.26 2.47 2.02
N LEU A 30 14.29 1.62 2.34
CA LEU A 30 14.48 0.37 3.07
C LEU A 30 13.96 -0.77 2.21
N ASP A 31 14.86 -1.64 1.74
CA ASP A 31 14.51 -2.87 1.04
C ASP A 31 14.73 -4.08 1.95
N LEU A 32 13.68 -4.43 2.67
CA LEU A 32 13.66 -5.53 3.62
C LEU A 32 12.80 -6.70 3.11
N ALA A 33 12.67 -6.82 1.80
CA ALA A 33 11.97 -7.92 1.16
C ALA A 33 12.65 -9.27 1.46
N SER A 34 11.85 -10.31 1.67
CA SER A 34 12.34 -11.69 1.86
C SER A 34 13.36 -11.89 3.00
N ARG A 35 13.37 -11.01 4.00
CA ARG A 35 14.31 -11.05 5.15
C ARG A 35 13.89 -11.98 6.27
N LYS A 36 12.84 -12.77 6.07
CA LYS A 36 12.23 -13.64 7.10
C LYS A 36 11.84 -12.85 8.35
N LEU A 37 11.39 -11.60 8.16
CA LEU A 37 10.87 -10.77 9.24
C LEU A 37 9.55 -11.34 9.75
N GLY A 38 9.31 -11.23 11.05
CA GLY A 38 8.13 -11.81 11.70
C GLY A 38 8.26 -13.32 11.98
N GLY A 39 7.27 -13.88 12.67
CA GLY A 39 7.30 -15.27 13.16
C GLY A 39 7.69 -15.42 14.64
N LYS A 40 7.91 -16.67 15.10
CA LYS A 40 8.22 -16.98 16.50
C LYS A 40 9.63 -16.47 16.87
N GLY A 41 9.75 -15.23 17.35
CA GLY A 41 10.98 -14.72 17.98
C GLY A 41 11.43 -13.30 17.63
N LEU A 42 10.79 -12.62 16.66
CA LEU A 42 11.09 -11.23 16.30
C LEU A 42 9.86 -10.33 16.49
N SER A 43 10.08 -8.99 16.52
CA SER A 43 9.00 -8.01 16.65
C SER A 43 7.88 -8.30 15.64
N ARG A 44 6.65 -8.28 16.17
CA ARG A 44 5.44 -8.87 15.60
C ARG A 44 4.77 -7.99 14.53
N SER A 45 5.21 -6.74 14.43
CA SER A 45 4.70 -5.70 13.54
C SER A 45 5.87 -4.83 13.06
N ILE A 46 5.61 -3.97 12.09
CA ILE A 46 6.55 -2.91 11.69
C ILE A 46 6.86 -2.05 12.93
N PRO A 47 8.15 -1.91 13.33
CA PRO A 47 8.52 -1.07 14.47
C PRO A 47 8.18 0.40 14.24
N ASP A 48 7.67 1.08 15.28
CA ASP A 48 7.24 2.48 15.19
C ASP A 48 8.35 3.45 14.77
N SER A 49 9.61 3.09 15.03
CA SER A 49 10.78 3.88 14.61
C SER A 49 10.88 4.03 13.09
N ILE A 50 10.37 3.08 12.30
CA ILE A 50 10.32 3.21 10.83
C ILE A 50 9.47 4.41 10.43
N PHE A 51 8.36 4.65 11.15
CA PHE A 51 7.45 5.77 10.88
C PHE A 51 8.01 7.15 11.25
N GLN A 52 9.19 7.19 11.88
CA GLN A 52 9.91 8.43 12.20
C GLN A 52 10.86 8.85 11.07
N LEU A 53 11.08 7.99 10.06
CA LEU A 53 11.96 8.28 8.92
C LEU A 53 11.27 9.20 7.91
N GLN A 54 11.27 10.50 8.20
CA GLN A 54 10.54 11.50 7.41
C GLN A 54 10.99 11.64 5.94
N ASN A 55 12.20 11.16 5.59
CA ASN A 55 12.72 11.18 4.22
C ASN A 55 12.49 9.85 3.48
N LEU A 56 11.91 8.85 4.15
CA LEU A 56 11.68 7.54 3.55
C LEU A 56 10.71 7.67 2.38
N SER A 57 11.17 7.26 1.20
CA SER A 57 10.47 7.32 -0.08
C SER A 57 10.05 5.94 -0.58
N VAL A 58 10.82 4.89 -0.24
CA VAL A 58 10.54 3.51 -0.62
C VAL A 58 10.65 2.62 0.62
N LEU A 59 9.61 1.81 0.87
CA LEU A 59 9.59 0.80 1.91
C LEU A 59 9.10 -0.52 1.35
N HIS A 60 10.01 -1.47 1.19
CA HIS A 60 9.70 -2.84 0.76
C HIS A 60 9.80 -3.79 1.94
N LEU A 61 8.68 -4.46 2.23
CA LEU A 61 8.53 -5.44 3.31
C LEU A 61 7.93 -6.74 2.79
N HIS A 62 7.83 -6.92 1.47
CA HIS A 62 7.14 -8.03 0.85
C HIS A 62 7.85 -9.38 1.06
N TYR A 63 7.09 -10.47 0.95
CA TYR A 63 7.55 -11.85 1.21
C TYR A 63 8.16 -12.04 2.61
N ASN A 64 7.48 -11.55 3.64
CA ASN A 64 7.85 -11.76 5.03
C ASN A 64 6.69 -12.45 5.79
N LYS A 65 6.78 -12.51 7.11
CA LYS A 65 5.76 -13.05 8.03
C LYS A 65 5.29 -12.00 9.03
N LEU A 66 5.25 -10.73 8.61
CA LEU A 66 4.76 -9.63 9.43
C LEU A 66 3.24 -9.78 9.61
N PHE A 67 2.73 -9.50 10.80
CA PHE A 67 1.32 -9.74 11.13
C PHE A 67 0.72 -8.62 11.98
N GLY A 68 -0.58 -8.75 12.25
CA GLY A 68 -1.34 -7.74 12.97
C GLY A 68 -1.78 -6.59 12.07
N PRO A 69 -2.34 -5.51 12.64
CA PRO A 69 -2.83 -4.38 11.86
C PRO A 69 -1.69 -3.57 11.23
N LEU A 70 -1.95 -3.03 10.04
CA LEU A 70 -1.09 -2.00 9.46
C LEU A 70 -1.20 -0.74 10.32
N ASN A 71 -0.08 -0.31 10.91
CA ASN A 71 -0.05 0.81 11.84
C ASN A 71 -0.38 2.14 11.13
N LYS A 72 -1.23 2.97 11.73
CA LYS A 72 -1.56 4.32 11.23
C LYS A 72 -0.34 5.25 11.10
N GLY A 73 0.77 4.93 11.78
CA GLY A 73 2.04 5.62 11.67
C GLY A 73 2.60 5.68 10.24
N VAL A 74 2.16 4.79 9.33
CA VAL A 74 2.47 4.91 7.90
C VAL A 74 2.06 6.29 7.34
N GLY A 75 1.00 6.91 7.86
CA GLY A 75 0.60 8.27 7.48
C GLY A 75 1.63 9.35 7.84
N ASN A 76 2.57 9.07 8.73
CA ASN A 76 3.67 10.01 9.07
C ASN A 76 4.79 10.01 8.02
N LEU A 77 4.81 9.04 7.10
CA LEU A 77 5.82 8.94 6.04
C LEU A 77 5.45 9.85 4.87
N SER A 78 5.48 11.16 5.10
CA SER A 78 5.00 12.18 4.14
C SER A 78 5.70 12.16 2.77
N ASN A 79 6.91 11.60 2.69
CA ASN A 79 7.67 11.46 1.44
C ASN A 79 7.54 10.08 0.77
N ILE A 80 6.73 9.16 1.31
CA ILE A 80 6.59 7.82 0.76
C ILE A 80 5.96 7.85 -0.64
N VAL A 81 6.67 7.24 -1.59
CA VAL A 81 6.28 7.06 -2.99
C VAL A 81 5.90 5.61 -3.23
N GLU A 82 6.59 4.67 -2.61
CA GLU A 82 6.36 3.24 -2.80
C GLU A 82 6.32 2.51 -1.45
N LEU A 83 5.21 1.81 -1.21
CA LEU A 83 5.02 0.96 -0.06
C LEU A 83 4.55 -0.41 -0.54
N ASP A 84 5.39 -1.42 -0.37
CA ASP A 84 5.07 -2.80 -0.69
C ASP A 84 5.11 -3.66 0.57
N ILE A 85 3.93 -4.07 1.04
CA ILE A 85 3.73 -4.95 2.19
C ILE A 85 3.10 -6.29 1.77
N SER A 86 3.14 -6.61 0.47
CA SER A 86 2.51 -7.80 -0.08
C SER A 86 3.08 -9.09 0.50
N ASN A 87 2.34 -10.19 0.40
CA ASN A 87 2.81 -11.52 0.80
C ASN A 87 3.30 -11.54 2.25
N ASN A 88 2.41 -11.13 3.17
CA ASN A 88 2.60 -11.11 4.61
C ASN A 88 1.33 -11.66 5.29
N GLU A 89 1.23 -11.49 6.61
CA GLU A 89 0.09 -11.90 7.42
C GLU A 89 -0.61 -10.68 8.08
N PHE A 90 -0.54 -9.49 7.47
CA PHE A 90 -1.23 -8.30 7.98
C PHE A 90 -2.73 -8.54 8.01
N SER A 91 -3.41 -8.06 9.05
CA SER A 91 -4.81 -8.37 9.35
C SER A 91 -5.58 -7.15 9.85
N GLY A 92 -6.91 -7.26 9.99
CA GLY A 92 -7.75 -6.13 10.40
C GLY A 92 -8.04 -5.19 9.24
N THR A 93 -8.47 -3.96 9.51
CA THR A 93 -8.84 -3.00 8.47
C THR A 93 -7.64 -2.23 7.96
N LEU A 94 -7.70 -1.78 6.70
CA LEU A 94 -6.76 -0.77 6.20
C LEU A 94 -6.95 0.54 6.99
N PRO A 95 -5.87 1.19 7.45
CA PRO A 95 -5.97 2.46 8.17
C PRO A 95 -6.33 3.61 7.20
N ASP A 96 -7.07 4.59 7.68
CA ASP A 96 -7.50 5.75 6.89
C ASP A 96 -6.41 6.84 6.84
N ILE A 97 -5.32 6.55 6.14
CA ILE A 97 -4.10 7.39 6.11
C ILE A 97 -3.80 7.99 4.74
N PHE A 98 -4.44 7.52 3.68
CA PHE A 98 -4.05 7.82 2.30
C PHE A 98 -4.26 9.29 1.93
N GLY A 99 -5.06 10.02 2.70
CA GLY A 99 -5.24 11.48 2.57
C GLY A 99 -4.05 12.29 3.09
N SER A 100 -3.22 11.73 3.96
CA SER A 100 -1.99 12.37 4.46
C SER A 100 -0.82 12.26 3.49
N LEU A 101 -0.93 11.36 2.51
CA LEU A 101 0.16 11.02 1.62
C LEU A 101 0.05 11.83 0.32
N THR A 102 0.97 12.78 0.15
CA THR A 102 0.86 13.81 -0.89
C THR A 102 1.71 13.53 -2.13
N ARG A 103 2.71 12.66 -2.03
CA ARG A 103 3.55 12.21 -3.15
C ARG A 103 2.81 11.17 -4.00
N ARG A 104 3.13 11.07 -5.29
CA ARG A 104 2.57 10.05 -6.18
C ARG A 104 2.88 8.64 -5.63
N GLN A 105 1.87 7.81 -5.47
CA GLN A 105 2.00 6.57 -4.70
C GLN A 105 1.83 5.28 -5.52
N VAL A 106 2.65 4.30 -5.18
CA VAL A 106 2.47 2.88 -5.47
C VAL A 106 2.25 2.18 -4.13
N PHE A 107 1.08 1.57 -3.96
CA PHE A 107 0.77 0.78 -2.78
C PHE A 107 0.40 -0.65 -3.19
N SER A 108 1.19 -1.60 -2.71
CA SER A 108 0.89 -3.04 -2.82
C SER A 108 0.72 -3.65 -1.44
N GLY A 109 -0.45 -4.24 -1.21
CA GLY A 109 -0.78 -5.00 -0.01
C GLY A 109 -1.47 -6.32 -0.36
N ASP A 110 -1.18 -6.87 -1.54
CA ASP A 110 -1.75 -8.15 -1.96
C ASP A 110 -1.32 -9.31 -1.06
N SER A 111 -2.11 -10.38 -1.07
CA SER A 111 -1.79 -11.63 -0.38
C SER A 111 -1.52 -11.40 1.12
N ASN A 112 -2.51 -10.80 1.77
CA ASN A 112 -2.56 -10.55 3.21
C ASN A 112 -3.92 -11.02 3.76
N ARG A 113 -4.27 -10.65 4.99
CA ARG A 113 -5.54 -10.97 5.66
C ARG A 113 -6.32 -9.70 6.01
N PHE A 114 -6.21 -8.65 5.20
CA PHE A 114 -6.98 -7.42 5.41
C PHE A 114 -8.48 -7.68 5.27
N THR A 115 -9.27 -6.98 6.07
CA THR A 115 -10.73 -7.15 6.18
C THR A 115 -11.42 -5.78 6.18
N GLY A 116 -12.75 -5.79 6.06
CA GLY A 116 -13.55 -4.57 6.12
C GLY A 116 -13.53 -3.77 4.82
N LEU A 117 -13.99 -2.52 4.92
CA LEU A 117 -14.18 -1.62 3.78
C LEU A 117 -12.87 -0.95 3.34
N LEU A 118 -12.81 -0.53 2.07
CA LEU A 118 -11.80 0.41 1.62
C LEU A 118 -11.98 1.77 2.35
N PRO A 119 -10.92 2.36 2.94
CA PRO A 119 -11.02 3.63 3.65
C PRO A 119 -11.45 4.79 2.73
N ALA A 120 -12.16 5.76 3.29
CA ALA A 120 -12.64 6.91 2.55
C ALA A 120 -11.49 7.70 1.90
N THR A 121 -10.37 7.88 2.61
CA THR A 121 -9.22 8.60 2.03
C THR A 121 -8.50 7.83 0.94
N LEU A 122 -8.62 6.49 0.91
CA LEU A 122 -8.05 5.66 -0.14
C LEU A 122 -8.83 5.83 -1.45
N VAL A 123 -10.16 5.70 -1.39
CA VAL A 123 -11.03 5.80 -2.58
C VAL A 123 -11.20 7.25 -3.10
N ASN A 124 -10.65 8.23 -2.38
CA ASN A 124 -10.60 9.64 -2.75
C ASN A 124 -9.16 10.16 -2.94
N SER A 125 -8.14 9.29 -2.97
CA SER A 125 -6.74 9.74 -2.98
C SER A 125 -6.33 10.33 -4.34
N PRO A 126 -5.90 11.61 -4.40
CA PRO A 126 -5.40 12.20 -5.64
C PRO A 126 -3.96 11.75 -5.97
N SER A 127 -3.28 11.15 -5.01
CA SER A 127 -1.87 10.79 -5.09
C SER A 127 -1.63 9.35 -5.52
N LEU A 128 -2.60 8.44 -5.30
CA LEU A 128 -2.50 7.05 -5.74
C LEU A 128 -2.38 6.93 -7.27
N ARG A 129 -1.36 6.18 -7.71
CA ARG A 129 -1.16 5.78 -9.10
C ARG A 129 -1.41 4.28 -9.31
N ILE A 130 -0.85 3.45 -8.43
CA ILE A 130 -1.03 2.00 -8.47
C ILE A 130 -1.54 1.55 -7.11
N LEU A 131 -2.63 0.78 -7.13
CA LEU A 131 -3.21 0.16 -5.95
C LEU A 131 -3.43 -1.33 -6.20
N ILE A 132 -2.71 -2.18 -5.47
CA ILE A 132 -2.84 -3.64 -5.57
C ILE A 132 -3.17 -4.21 -4.19
N LEU A 133 -4.37 -4.79 -4.05
CA LEU A 133 -4.90 -5.38 -2.82
C LEU A 133 -5.53 -6.76 -3.07
N ASN A 134 -5.10 -7.44 -4.14
CA ASN A 134 -5.59 -8.76 -4.50
C ASN A 134 -5.44 -9.75 -3.32
N ASN A 135 -6.26 -10.79 -3.29
CA ASN A 135 -6.10 -11.91 -2.35
C ASN A 135 -6.08 -11.44 -0.88
N ASN A 136 -7.19 -10.81 -0.48
CA ASN A 136 -7.47 -10.38 0.89
C ASN A 136 -8.92 -10.78 1.25
N SER A 137 -9.46 -10.26 2.34
CA SER A 137 -10.86 -10.42 2.76
C SER A 137 -11.58 -9.06 2.85
N LEU A 138 -11.19 -8.11 2.01
CA LEU A 138 -11.81 -6.78 1.92
C LEU A 138 -13.20 -6.89 1.29
N SER A 139 -14.17 -6.16 1.82
CA SER A 139 -15.58 -6.31 1.46
C SER A 139 -16.27 -4.96 1.23
N GLY A 140 -17.56 -5.00 0.92
CA GLY A 140 -18.35 -3.82 0.63
C GLY A 140 -18.24 -3.38 -0.83
N SER A 141 -18.68 -2.15 -1.09
CA SER A 141 -18.57 -1.53 -2.42
C SER A 141 -17.26 -0.78 -2.57
N ILE A 142 -16.72 -0.78 -3.78
CA ILE A 142 -15.42 -0.17 -4.08
C ILE A 142 -15.57 1.36 -4.13
N ASN A 143 -16.65 1.88 -4.73
CA ASN A 143 -17.01 3.30 -4.79
C ASN A 143 -15.85 4.26 -5.08
N LEU A 144 -15.05 3.99 -6.12
CA LEU A 144 -13.95 4.89 -6.47
C LEU A 144 -14.48 6.28 -6.82
N ASN A 145 -13.85 7.32 -6.26
CA ASN A 145 -14.07 8.69 -6.69
C ASN A 145 -13.07 9.04 -7.80
N CYS A 146 -13.41 8.68 -9.03
CA CYS A 146 -12.55 8.95 -10.19
C CYS A 146 -12.33 10.44 -10.48
N SER A 147 -13.20 11.34 -9.99
CA SER A 147 -12.94 12.79 -10.07
C SER A 147 -11.75 13.21 -9.21
N ALA A 148 -11.52 12.52 -8.09
CA ALA A 148 -10.39 12.76 -7.19
C ALA A 148 -9.16 11.95 -7.61
N MET A 149 -9.33 10.68 -7.96
CA MET A 149 -8.25 9.71 -8.27
C MET A 149 -7.67 9.87 -9.69
N LYS A 150 -7.36 11.11 -10.09
CA LYS A 150 -6.95 11.46 -11.47
C LYS A 150 -5.62 10.84 -11.92
N ASN A 151 -4.85 10.26 -11.01
CA ASN A 151 -3.54 9.67 -11.29
C ASN A 151 -3.55 8.14 -11.30
N LEU A 152 -4.67 7.49 -10.97
CA LEU A 152 -4.77 6.04 -10.88
C LEU A 152 -4.67 5.40 -12.28
N THR A 153 -3.67 4.55 -12.47
CA THR A 153 -3.40 3.83 -13.73
C THR A 153 -3.58 2.33 -13.61
N ALA A 154 -3.39 1.75 -12.41
CA ALA A 154 -3.59 0.32 -12.20
C ALA A 154 -4.34 0.04 -10.89
N LEU A 155 -5.32 -0.85 -10.97
CA LEU A 155 -6.13 -1.28 -9.83
C LEU A 155 -6.28 -2.81 -9.81
N GLY A 156 -5.73 -3.45 -8.78
CA GLY A 156 -5.92 -4.88 -8.52
C GLY A 156 -6.69 -5.09 -7.23
N LEU A 157 -7.91 -5.63 -7.32
CA LEU A 157 -8.77 -5.97 -6.19
C LEU A 157 -9.30 -7.41 -6.29
N SER A 158 -8.65 -8.26 -7.09
CA SER A 158 -9.11 -9.62 -7.34
C SER A 158 -9.09 -10.47 -6.07
N SER A 159 -9.89 -11.54 -6.04
CA SER A 159 -9.95 -12.47 -4.92
C SER A 159 -10.22 -11.78 -3.59
N ASN A 160 -11.32 -11.03 -3.54
CA ASN A 160 -11.87 -10.39 -2.35
C ASN A 160 -13.40 -10.58 -2.36
N PRO A 161 -14.10 -10.45 -1.23
CA PRO A 161 -15.56 -10.47 -1.20
C PRO A 161 -16.21 -9.11 -1.52
N PHE A 162 -15.68 -8.30 -2.47
CA PHE A 162 -16.32 -7.04 -2.86
C PHE A 162 -17.67 -7.27 -3.57
N HIS A 163 -18.62 -6.37 -3.34
CA HIS A 163 -19.96 -6.41 -3.92
C HIS A 163 -20.50 -5.01 -4.24
N GLY A 164 -21.59 -4.90 -5.00
CA GLY A 164 -22.17 -3.61 -5.36
C GLY A 164 -21.34 -2.85 -6.41
N PRO A 165 -21.48 -1.51 -6.52
CA PRO A 165 -20.88 -0.74 -7.60
C PRO A 165 -19.36 -0.55 -7.44
N ILE A 166 -18.68 -0.52 -8.59
CA ILE A 166 -17.24 -0.23 -8.67
C ILE A 166 -16.99 1.28 -8.53
N LEU A 167 -17.83 2.10 -9.16
CA LEU A 167 -17.71 3.55 -9.24
C LEU A 167 -18.77 4.25 -8.38
N GLY A 168 -18.40 5.40 -7.80
CA GLY A 168 -19.37 6.35 -7.26
C GLY A 168 -20.15 7.10 -8.34
N ASN A 169 -21.01 8.04 -7.93
CA ASN A 169 -21.83 8.84 -8.85
C ASN A 169 -20.96 9.73 -9.76
N GLN A 170 -20.83 9.31 -11.02
CA GLN A 170 -20.41 10.04 -12.22
C GLN A 170 -19.00 10.68 -12.23
N SER A 171 -18.01 9.88 -12.64
CA SER A 171 -16.89 10.24 -13.54
C SER A 171 -16.08 8.96 -13.85
N ASN A 172 -15.53 8.82 -15.06
CA ASN A 172 -14.65 7.68 -15.38
C ASN A 172 -13.24 7.94 -14.89
N CYS A 173 -12.54 6.90 -14.43
CA CYS A 173 -11.11 6.97 -14.14
C CYS A 173 -10.34 7.02 -15.47
N LEU A 174 -10.27 8.20 -16.08
CA LEU A 174 -9.78 8.42 -17.47
C LEU A 174 -8.34 7.97 -17.73
N ARG A 175 -7.56 7.70 -16.68
CA ARG A 175 -6.17 7.24 -16.78
C ARG A 175 -5.96 5.79 -16.39
N LEU A 176 -7.03 5.06 -16.04
CA LEU A 176 -6.91 3.67 -15.69
C LEU A 176 -6.55 2.87 -16.95
N GLU A 177 -5.44 2.15 -16.89
CA GLU A 177 -4.88 1.35 -17.98
C GLU A 177 -5.05 -0.15 -17.72
N SER A 178 -5.09 -0.53 -16.44
CA SER A 178 -5.19 -1.93 -16.02
C SER A 178 -6.14 -2.07 -14.83
N ILE A 179 -7.06 -3.03 -14.93
CA ILE A 179 -7.99 -3.35 -13.85
C ILE A 179 -8.16 -4.86 -13.71
N ASN A 180 -7.97 -5.35 -12.49
CA ASN A 180 -8.25 -6.74 -12.14
C ASN A 180 -9.24 -6.80 -10.98
N LEU A 181 -10.47 -7.23 -11.28
CA LEU A 181 -11.56 -7.41 -10.32
C LEU A 181 -12.05 -8.86 -10.29
N SER A 182 -11.29 -9.80 -10.85
CA SER A 182 -11.70 -11.21 -10.92
C SER A 182 -11.93 -11.79 -9.52
N SER A 183 -12.73 -12.85 -9.43
CA SER A 183 -12.98 -13.55 -8.16
C SER A 183 -13.53 -12.62 -7.05
N ASN A 184 -14.56 -11.83 -7.38
CA ASN A 184 -15.35 -11.02 -6.45
C ASN A 184 -16.85 -11.35 -6.55
N HIS A 185 -17.67 -10.76 -5.69
CA HIS A 185 -19.15 -10.86 -5.69
C HIS A 185 -19.80 -9.63 -6.33
N LEU A 186 -19.20 -9.09 -7.39
CA LEU A 186 -19.68 -7.87 -8.04
C LEU A 186 -20.94 -8.18 -8.85
N ASN A 187 -22.04 -7.56 -8.44
CA ASN A 187 -23.32 -7.63 -9.14
C ASN A 187 -23.28 -6.60 -10.28
N CYS A 188 -22.84 -7.05 -11.45
CA CYS A 188 -22.60 -6.31 -12.71
C CYS A 188 -23.19 -4.89 -12.83
N TRP A 189 -22.30 -3.89 -12.94
CA TRP A 189 -22.32 -2.92 -14.04
C TRP A 189 -20.86 -2.47 -14.24
N ILE A 190 -20.23 -2.98 -15.30
CA ILE A 190 -19.03 -2.35 -15.83
C ILE A 190 -19.58 -1.34 -16.84
N PRO A 191 -19.57 -0.03 -16.55
CA PRO A 191 -20.00 0.93 -17.55
C PRO A 191 -19.16 0.73 -18.82
N GLU A 192 -19.77 0.88 -20.00
CA GLU A 192 -19.13 0.73 -21.34
C GLU A 192 -17.83 1.54 -21.50
N THR A 193 -17.59 2.45 -20.57
CA THR A 193 -16.42 3.32 -20.43
C THR A 193 -15.13 2.57 -20.10
N PHE A 194 -15.18 1.29 -19.73
CA PHE A 194 -14.00 0.42 -19.60
C PHE A 194 -13.65 -0.37 -20.87
N SER A 195 -14.34 -0.14 -22.00
CA SER A 195 -14.12 -0.87 -23.27
C SER A 195 -12.71 -0.76 -23.89
N THR A 196 -11.86 0.13 -23.37
CA THR A 196 -10.45 0.31 -23.80
C THR A 196 -9.43 -0.27 -22.83
N ILE A 197 -9.89 -0.87 -21.72
CA ILE A 197 -9.04 -1.36 -20.62
C ILE A 197 -9.04 -2.89 -20.66
N THR A 198 -7.88 -3.52 -20.43
CA THR A 198 -7.83 -4.97 -20.21
C THR A 198 -8.49 -5.28 -18.87
N ILE A 199 -9.71 -5.82 -18.90
CA ILE A 199 -10.47 -6.20 -17.71
C ILE A 199 -10.40 -7.71 -17.57
N GLN A 200 -9.88 -8.20 -16.43
CA GLN A 200 -10.08 -9.59 -16.04
C GLN A 200 -11.23 -9.67 -15.03
N LEU A 201 -12.31 -10.34 -15.43
CA LEU A 201 -13.58 -10.41 -14.69
C LEU A 201 -13.81 -11.79 -14.06
N PRO A 202 -14.71 -11.87 -13.06
CA PRO A 202 -15.14 -13.16 -12.52
C PRO A 202 -15.67 -14.07 -13.65
N GLY A 203 -15.11 -15.27 -13.78
CA GLY A 203 -15.58 -16.28 -14.74
C GLY A 203 -15.03 -16.16 -16.17
N GLN A 204 -13.94 -15.41 -16.39
CA GLN A 204 -13.16 -15.48 -17.64
C GLN A 204 -11.82 -16.17 -17.38
N ASP A 205 -11.85 -17.50 -17.39
CA ASP A 205 -10.70 -18.39 -17.63
C ASP A 205 -10.80 -18.94 -19.07
#